data_AF-A0A8J2ZPY1-F1
#
_entry.id   AF-A0A8J2ZPY1-F1
#
_cell.length_a   1.000
_cell.length_b   1.000
_cell.length_c   1.000
_cell.angle_alpha   90.00
_cell.angle_beta   90.00
_cell.angle_gamma   90.00
#
_symmetry.space_group_name_H-M   'P 1'
#
loop_
_entity.id
_entity.type
_entity.pdbx_description
1 polymer ?
#
loop_
_entity_poly.entity_id
_entity_poly.type
_entity_poly.pdbx_seq_one_letter_code
_entity_poly.pdbx_strand_id
1 'polypeptide(L)'
;MAKLSERYNAEKAGYYYNKFLKAQKTMERLWNGKYYNTNDTGKYSKAVMSDSLFGIFLAKKAGLGDLIPKEKVISHLKSVYVNNVMAYSDGRFGPLLVAEEGRQHFEGDGGETIQVNEVIVGSAWIYTAMLYEYGLHKEANMVAISLRNMIYNHTGLQFRTPAAWDSEGRFRAPLNMRPLSVWLM
;
A
#
# COMPACT_ATOMS: atom_id res chain seq x y z
N MET A 1 14.81 -15.17 0.50
CA MET A 1 15.92 -15.80 -0.27
C MET A 1 17.21 -15.90 0.53
N ALA A 2 17.81 -14.82 1.05
CA ALA A 2 19.06 -14.89 1.83
C ALA A 2 19.02 -15.96 2.95
N LYS A 3 18.03 -15.92 3.85
CA LYS A 3 17.83 -16.96 4.89
C LYS A 3 17.64 -18.38 4.34
N LEU A 4 16.97 -18.52 3.18
CA LEU A 4 16.76 -19.84 2.56
C LEU A 4 18.07 -20.38 1.97
N SER A 5 18.88 -19.54 1.33
CA SER A 5 20.17 -19.94 0.79
C SER A 5 21.17 -20.29 1.89
N GLU A 6 21.18 -19.61 3.03
CA GLU A 6 22.01 -20.01 4.18
C GLU A 6 21.73 -21.45 4.62
N ARG A 7 20.46 -21.86 4.56
CA ARG A 7 20.03 -23.21 4.97
C ARG A 7 20.16 -24.27 3.88
N TYR A 8 19.93 -23.90 2.62
CA TYR A 8 19.72 -24.87 1.54
C TYR A 8 20.61 -24.67 0.30
N ASN A 9 21.39 -23.58 0.22
CA ASN A 9 22.26 -23.28 -0.91
C ASN A 9 23.39 -22.30 -0.51
N ALA A 10 24.39 -22.80 0.21
CA ALA A 10 25.47 -21.99 0.79
C ALA A 10 26.25 -21.18 -0.26
N GLU A 11 26.45 -21.74 -1.48
CA GLU A 11 27.13 -21.06 -2.58
C GLU A 11 26.44 -19.75 -2.99
N LYS A 12 25.10 -19.69 -2.91
CA LYS A 12 24.32 -18.49 -3.24
C LYS A 12 24.02 -17.59 -2.05
N ALA A 13 24.40 -17.97 -0.83
CA ALA A 13 24.08 -17.19 0.38
C ALA A 13 24.65 -15.76 0.29
N GLY A 14 25.94 -15.63 -0.03
CA GLY A 14 26.59 -14.33 -0.21
C GLY A 14 25.97 -13.49 -1.32
N TYR A 15 25.54 -14.11 -2.42
CA TYR A 15 24.88 -13.42 -3.54
C TYR A 15 23.57 -12.75 -3.11
N TYR A 16 22.69 -13.50 -2.43
CA TYR A 16 21.40 -12.97 -1.99
C TYR A 16 21.55 -11.95 -0.86
N TYR A 17 22.50 -12.15 0.05
CA TYR A 17 22.77 -11.19 1.11
C TYR A 17 23.29 -9.86 0.55
N ASN A 18 24.22 -9.89 -0.41
CA ASN A 18 24.71 -8.68 -1.08
C ASN A 18 23.61 -7.96 -1.86
N LYS A 19 22.68 -8.69 -2.51
CA LYS A 19 21.51 -8.08 -3.15
C LYS A 19 20.57 -7.41 -2.13
N PHE A 20 20.36 -8.04 -0.98
CA PHE A 20 19.55 -7.47 0.10
C PHE A 20 20.14 -6.14 0.60
N LEU A 21 21.45 -6.09 0.91
CA LEU A 21 22.11 -4.86 1.35
C LEU A 21 22.02 -3.73 0.31
N LYS A 22 22.20 -4.07 -0.98
CA LYS A 22 22.05 -3.10 -2.08
C LYS A 22 20.62 -2.58 -2.17
N ALA A 23 19.61 -3.46 -2.07
CA ALA A 23 18.21 -3.06 -2.12
C ALA A 23 17.85 -2.14 -0.95
N GLN A 24 18.27 -2.47 0.27
CA GLN A 24 18.05 -1.65 1.47
C GLN A 24 18.66 -0.26 1.32
N LYS A 25 19.90 -0.17 0.80
CA LYS A 25 20.55 1.12 0.50
C LYS A 25 19.81 1.90 -0.59
N THR A 26 19.29 1.25 -1.62
CA THR A 26 18.52 1.93 -2.67
C THR A 26 17.19 2.48 -2.15
N MET A 27 16.51 1.78 -1.24
CA MET A 27 15.26 2.27 -0.64
C MET A 27 15.45 3.60 0.09
N GLU A 28 16.62 3.86 0.66
CA GLU A 28 16.94 5.15 1.29
C GLU A 28 16.89 6.32 0.31
N ARG A 29 17.10 6.09 -0.99
CA ARG A 29 16.96 7.14 -2.02
C ARG A 29 15.52 7.59 -2.22
N LEU A 30 14.55 6.75 -1.87
CA LEU A 30 13.13 7.07 -1.97
C LEU A 30 12.61 7.79 -0.71
N TRP A 31 13.36 7.77 0.39
CA TRP A 31 12.96 8.44 1.62
C TRP A 31 13.11 9.96 1.51
N ASN A 32 12.01 10.69 1.58
CA ASN A 32 12.01 12.15 1.43
C ASN A 32 12.04 12.91 2.78
N GLY A 33 12.19 12.21 3.91
CA GLY A 33 12.10 12.78 5.26
C GLY A 33 10.76 12.57 5.95
N LYS A 34 9.69 12.23 5.20
CA LYS A 34 8.32 12.03 5.72
C LYS A 34 7.72 10.70 5.28
N TYR A 35 7.92 10.31 4.02
CA TYR A 35 7.47 9.05 3.45
C TYR A 35 8.43 8.59 2.34
N TYR A 36 8.29 7.32 1.93
CA TYR A 36 8.93 6.81 0.72
C TYR A 36 8.16 7.26 -0.53
N ASN A 37 8.84 7.94 -1.44
CA ASN A 37 8.32 8.30 -2.76
C ASN A 37 8.03 7.05 -3.59
N THR A 38 7.04 7.13 -4.47
CA THR A 38 6.62 6.02 -5.35
C THR A 38 7.73 5.60 -6.32
N ASN A 39 8.52 6.57 -6.79
CA ASN A 39 9.59 6.42 -7.78
C ASN A 39 10.63 7.52 -7.58
N ASP A 40 11.86 7.29 -8.04
CA ASP A 40 12.97 8.25 -7.91
C ASP A 40 12.96 9.34 -9.01
N THR A 41 12.27 9.09 -10.12
CA THR A 41 12.24 9.95 -11.31
C THR A 41 10.89 9.86 -12.02
N GLY A 42 10.40 10.96 -12.60
CA GLY A 42 9.17 10.98 -13.41
C GLY A 42 7.92 11.46 -12.67
N LYS A 43 6.74 11.19 -13.26
CA LYS A 43 5.45 11.84 -12.98
C LYS A 43 4.97 11.71 -11.52
N TYR A 44 5.28 10.61 -10.84
CA TYR A 44 4.84 10.33 -9.45
C TYR A 44 5.97 10.42 -8.42
N SER A 45 7.10 11.05 -8.78
CA SER A 45 8.30 11.10 -7.92
C SER A 45 8.11 11.86 -6.60
N LYS A 46 7.00 12.60 -6.46
CA LYS A 46 6.58 13.27 -5.22
C LYS A 46 5.37 12.59 -4.57
N ALA A 47 4.85 11.53 -5.17
CA ALA A 47 3.66 10.84 -4.71
C ALA A 47 3.99 9.78 -3.66
N VAL A 48 3.02 9.53 -2.79
CA VAL A 48 3.01 8.40 -1.87
C VAL A 48 1.99 7.36 -2.33
N MET A 49 2.41 6.09 -2.31
CA MET A 49 1.58 4.96 -2.72
C MET A 49 1.19 4.10 -1.51
N SER A 50 -0.09 3.79 -1.39
CA SER A 50 -0.69 3.22 -0.17
C SER A 50 -0.20 1.82 0.19
N ASP A 51 0.24 1.02 -0.79
CA ASP A 51 0.77 -0.33 -0.61
C ASP A 51 2.27 -0.46 -0.90
N SER A 52 3.01 0.66 -1.03
CA SER A 52 4.44 0.64 -1.37
C SER A 52 5.33 -0.11 -0.38
N LEU A 53 4.91 -0.22 0.88
CA LEU A 53 5.61 -0.98 1.92
C LEU A 53 5.11 -2.42 2.10
N PHE A 54 4.31 -2.94 1.16
CA PHE A 54 3.77 -4.31 1.24
C PHE A 54 4.88 -5.38 1.36
N GLY A 55 5.99 -5.22 0.64
CA GLY A 55 7.13 -6.14 0.75
C GLY A 55 7.80 -6.13 2.12
N ILE A 56 7.90 -4.95 2.77
CA ILE A 56 8.42 -4.80 4.12
C ILE A 56 7.48 -5.46 5.14
N PHE A 57 6.18 -5.24 4.96
CA PHE A 57 5.13 -5.85 5.78
C PHE A 57 5.13 -7.38 5.69
N LEU A 58 5.20 -7.95 4.48
CA LEU A 58 5.28 -9.40 4.29
C LEU A 58 6.56 -9.99 4.90
N ALA A 59 7.69 -9.29 4.76
CA ALA A 59 8.93 -9.73 5.39
C ALA A 59 8.79 -9.82 6.91
N LYS A 60 8.17 -8.82 7.53
CA LYS A 60 7.87 -8.84 8.97
C LYS A 60 6.99 -10.03 9.35
N LYS A 61 5.86 -10.23 8.65
CA LYS A 61 4.96 -11.38 8.90
C LYS A 61 5.63 -12.74 8.67
N ALA A 62 6.60 -12.82 7.76
CA ALA A 62 7.41 -14.01 7.54
C ALA A 62 8.51 -14.23 8.61
N GLY A 63 8.55 -13.44 9.69
CA GLY A 63 9.56 -13.58 10.75
C GLY A 63 10.95 -13.12 10.31
N LEU A 64 11.04 -12.22 9.33
CA LEU A 64 12.32 -11.63 8.90
C LEU A 64 12.71 -10.38 9.70
N GLY A 65 11.85 -9.92 10.60
CA GLY A 65 12.07 -8.72 11.41
C GLY A 65 11.82 -7.43 10.64
N ASP A 66 12.28 -6.31 11.21
CA ASP A 66 12.11 -4.98 10.61
C ASP A 66 13.27 -4.71 9.64
N LEU A 67 12.94 -4.61 8.34
CA LEU A 67 13.94 -4.39 7.28
C LEU A 67 14.31 -2.92 7.07
N ILE A 68 13.51 -2.01 7.61
CA ILE A 68 13.73 -0.56 7.62
C ILE A 68 13.30 0.00 8.97
N PRO A 69 13.77 1.19 9.38
CA PRO A 69 13.40 1.77 10.68
C PRO A 69 11.88 1.88 10.87
N LYS A 70 11.38 1.42 12.02
CA LYS A 70 9.94 1.36 12.33
C LYS A 70 9.29 2.74 12.25
N GLU A 71 10.01 3.78 12.66
CA GLU A 71 9.56 5.17 12.67
C GLU A 71 9.30 5.68 11.24
N LYS A 72 10.12 5.27 10.27
CA LYS A 72 9.91 5.59 8.85
C LYS A 72 8.67 4.90 8.30
N VAL A 73 8.42 3.65 8.70
CA VAL A 73 7.18 2.93 8.32
C VAL A 73 5.96 3.65 8.88
N ILE A 74 5.96 3.98 10.18
CA ILE A 74 4.86 4.70 10.82
C ILE A 74 4.62 6.06 10.15
N SER A 75 5.69 6.81 9.88
CA SER A 75 5.61 8.11 9.22
C SER A 75 5.05 8.00 7.79
N HIS A 76 5.46 6.97 7.04
CA HIS A 76 4.90 6.67 5.73
C HIS A 76 3.40 6.34 5.80
N LEU A 77 3.00 5.44 6.71
CA LEU A 77 1.59 5.05 6.86
C LEU A 77 0.69 6.23 7.27
N LYS A 78 1.17 7.12 8.14
CA LYS A 78 0.49 8.38 8.48
C LYS A 78 0.39 9.32 7.29
N SER A 79 1.41 9.38 6.45
CA SER A 79 1.39 10.20 5.24
C SER A 79 0.36 9.69 4.23
N VAL A 80 0.26 8.36 4.06
CA VAL A 80 -0.81 7.74 3.27
C VAL A 80 -2.19 8.06 3.85
N TYR A 81 -2.34 8.03 5.18
CA TYR A 81 -3.61 8.36 5.82
C TYR A 81 -4.05 9.80 5.49
N VAL A 82 -3.12 10.76 5.56
CA VAL A 82 -3.41 12.16 5.24
C VAL A 82 -3.69 12.33 3.74
N ASN A 83 -2.80 11.85 2.87
CA ASN A 83 -2.80 12.19 1.45
C ASN A 83 -3.74 11.31 0.61
N ASN A 84 -3.88 10.03 0.94
CA ASN A 84 -4.62 9.06 0.13
C ASN A 84 -6.01 8.76 0.71
N VAL A 85 -6.18 8.92 2.03
CA VAL A 85 -7.47 8.65 2.70
C VAL A 85 -8.20 9.95 2.98
N MET A 86 -7.70 10.78 3.88
CA MET A 86 -8.44 11.96 4.35
C MET A 86 -8.63 13.01 3.25
N ALA A 87 -7.57 13.29 2.48
CA ALA A 87 -7.68 14.22 1.35
C ALA A 87 -8.56 13.65 0.21
N TYR A 88 -8.83 12.34 0.18
CA TYR A 88 -9.71 11.73 -0.81
C TYR A 88 -11.12 11.49 -0.26
N SER A 89 -12.04 12.41 -0.59
CA SER A 89 -13.46 12.30 -0.23
C SER A 89 -13.71 12.07 1.27
N ASP A 90 -12.89 12.68 2.13
CA ASP A 90 -12.92 12.56 3.59
C ASP A 90 -12.81 11.11 4.08
N GLY A 91 -12.09 10.26 3.33
CA GLY A 91 -11.89 8.86 3.68
C GLY A 91 -13.07 7.93 3.42
N ARG A 92 -14.16 8.42 2.83
CA ARG A 92 -15.42 7.65 2.62
C ARG A 92 -15.28 6.42 1.71
N PHE A 93 -14.23 6.36 0.90
CA PHE A 93 -14.02 5.28 -0.08
C PHE A 93 -12.78 4.43 0.20
N GLY A 94 -11.95 4.79 1.18
CA GLY A 94 -10.64 4.18 1.43
C GLY A 94 -9.49 4.92 0.73
N PRO A 95 -8.26 4.40 0.84
CA PRO A 95 -7.06 5.04 0.29
C PRO A 95 -7.02 4.97 -1.23
N LEU A 96 -6.84 6.11 -1.91
CA LEU A 96 -6.32 6.11 -3.28
C LEU A 96 -5.01 5.33 -3.36
N LEU A 97 -4.76 4.68 -4.50
CA LEU A 97 -3.49 3.98 -4.70
C LEU A 97 -2.30 4.93 -4.61
N VAL A 98 -2.36 6.06 -5.32
CA VAL A 98 -1.29 7.05 -5.42
C VAL A 98 -1.87 8.44 -5.16
N ALA A 99 -1.21 9.23 -4.31
CA ALA A 99 -1.58 10.61 -4.06
C ALA A 99 -0.36 11.47 -3.76
N GLU A 100 -0.47 12.76 -4.03
CA GLU A 100 0.49 13.79 -3.67
C GLU A 100 -0.15 14.75 -2.65
N GLU A 101 0.67 15.45 -1.86
CA GLU A 101 0.15 16.47 -0.95
C GLU A 101 -0.56 17.57 -1.77
N GLY A 102 -1.86 17.74 -1.53
CA GLY A 102 -2.72 18.65 -2.30
C GLY A 102 -3.15 18.16 -3.70
N ARG A 103 -2.83 16.93 -4.09
CA ARG A 103 -3.22 16.36 -5.38
C ARG A 103 -3.67 14.90 -5.28
N GLN A 104 -4.97 14.69 -5.46
CA GLN A 104 -5.65 13.40 -5.40
C GLN A 104 -6.18 12.97 -6.78
N HIS A 105 -5.85 13.73 -7.82
CA HIS A 105 -6.22 13.43 -9.20
C HIS A 105 -5.03 13.70 -10.13
N PHE A 106 -4.74 12.71 -10.98
CA PHE A 106 -3.69 12.79 -12.00
C PHE A 106 -4.33 12.69 -13.38
N GLU A 107 -3.94 13.60 -14.28
CA GLU A 107 -4.42 13.62 -15.66
C GLU A 107 -3.99 12.37 -16.43
N GLY A 108 -4.88 11.91 -17.31
CA GLY A 108 -4.69 10.78 -18.22
C GLY A 108 -3.45 10.92 -19.11
N ASP A 109 -2.58 9.90 -19.18
CA ASP A 109 -1.46 9.82 -20.13
C ASP A 109 -1.52 8.60 -21.06
N GLY A 110 -2.68 7.94 -21.14
CA GLY A 110 -2.95 6.92 -22.16
C GLY A 110 -2.57 5.49 -21.79
N GLY A 111 -2.18 5.18 -20.54
CA GLY A 111 -1.91 3.79 -20.15
C GLY A 111 -1.99 3.45 -18.66
N GLU A 112 -1.33 4.22 -17.79
CA GLU A 112 -1.20 3.89 -16.36
C GLU A 112 -2.27 4.54 -15.47
N THR A 113 -3.07 5.46 -16.02
CA THR A 113 -3.88 6.39 -15.23
C THR A 113 -5.15 5.85 -14.63
N ILE A 114 -5.63 4.67 -15.07
CA ILE A 114 -6.86 4.08 -14.49
C ILE A 114 -6.62 3.73 -13.02
N GLN A 115 -5.47 3.15 -12.68
CA GLN A 115 -5.23 2.66 -11.31
C GLN A 115 -4.81 3.78 -10.33
N VAL A 116 -4.19 4.85 -10.85
CA VAL A 116 -3.65 5.96 -10.03
C VAL A 116 -4.78 6.76 -9.36
N ASN A 117 -5.93 6.87 -10.01
CA ASN A 117 -7.09 7.62 -9.52
C ASN A 117 -8.17 6.73 -8.87
N GLU A 118 -7.86 5.44 -8.62
CA GLU A 118 -8.78 4.46 -8.04
C GLU A 118 -8.33 4.04 -6.64
N VAL A 119 -9.31 3.66 -5.81
CA VAL A 119 -9.07 2.83 -4.64
C VAL A 119 -8.97 1.39 -5.11
N ILE A 120 -7.78 0.81 -5.00
CA ILE A 120 -7.58 -0.61 -5.27
C ILE A 120 -7.91 -1.41 -4.01
N VAL A 121 -9.04 -2.11 -4.01
CA VAL A 121 -9.66 -2.67 -2.80
C VAL A 121 -8.71 -3.62 -2.05
N GLY A 122 -7.98 -4.46 -2.78
CA GLY A 122 -6.99 -5.35 -2.16
C GLY A 122 -5.81 -4.60 -1.54
N SER A 123 -5.33 -3.54 -2.19
CA SER A 123 -4.26 -2.68 -1.64
C SER A 123 -4.74 -1.90 -0.43
N ALA A 124 -6.00 -1.47 -0.42
CA ALA A 124 -6.62 -0.81 0.73
C ALA A 124 -6.70 -1.73 1.96
N TRP A 125 -7.03 -3.02 1.78
CA TRP A 125 -6.98 -3.99 2.86
C TRP A 125 -5.54 -4.30 3.33
N ILE A 126 -4.58 -4.38 2.41
CA ILE A 126 -3.15 -4.50 2.77
C ILE A 126 -2.71 -3.29 3.62
N TYR A 127 -3.04 -2.08 3.19
CA TYR A 127 -2.76 -0.86 3.94
C TYR A 127 -3.40 -0.87 5.33
N THR A 128 -4.65 -1.31 5.43
CA THR A 128 -5.36 -1.46 6.70
C THR A 128 -4.65 -2.46 7.63
N ALA A 129 -4.17 -3.58 7.09
CA ALA A 129 -3.39 -4.56 7.85
C ALA A 129 -2.03 -4.01 8.31
N MET A 130 -1.36 -3.22 7.48
CA MET A 130 -0.15 -2.52 7.88
C MET A 130 -0.41 -1.51 9.01
N LEU A 131 -1.53 -0.78 8.98
CA LEU A 131 -1.89 0.12 10.09
C LEU A 131 -2.04 -0.64 11.41
N TYR A 132 -2.72 -1.80 11.42
CA TYR A 132 -2.82 -2.65 12.61
C TYR A 132 -1.46 -3.16 13.09
N GLU A 133 -0.66 -3.74 12.19
CA GLU A 133 0.67 -4.30 12.51
C GLU A 133 1.63 -3.27 13.15
N TYR A 134 1.51 -2.00 12.77
CA TYR A 134 2.34 -0.91 13.29
C TYR A 134 1.65 -0.06 14.38
N GLY A 135 0.50 -0.49 14.91
CA GLY A 135 -0.16 0.11 16.08
C GLY A 135 -1.02 1.34 15.81
N LEU A 136 -1.34 1.63 14.54
CA LEU A 136 -2.18 2.75 14.10
C LEU A 136 -3.66 2.34 14.05
N HIS A 137 -4.17 1.82 15.17
CA HIS A 137 -5.47 1.15 15.21
C HIS A 137 -6.65 2.08 14.93
N LYS A 138 -6.56 3.36 15.31
CA LYS A 138 -7.63 4.33 15.08
C LYS A 138 -7.83 4.55 13.57
N GLU A 139 -6.73 4.80 12.88
CA GLU A 139 -6.68 4.95 11.43
C GLU A 139 -7.13 3.66 10.74
N ALA A 140 -6.65 2.50 11.22
CA ALA A 140 -7.01 1.19 10.66
C ALA A 140 -8.53 0.93 10.74
N ASN A 141 -9.14 1.18 11.90
CA ASN A 141 -10.57 1.01 12.10
C ASN A 141 -11.39 1.92 11.18
N MET A 142 -10.98 3.18 11.01
CA MET A 142 -11.67 4.11 10.12
C MET A 142 -11.66 3.60 8.66
N VAL A 143 -10.49 3.20 8.16
CA VAL A 143 -10.35 2.67 6.80
C VAL A 143 -11.15 1.39 6.64
N ALA A 144 -11.08 0.46 7.61
CA ALA A 144 -11.84 -0.79 7.56
C ALA A 144 -13.36 -0.54 7.49
N ILE A 145 -13.89 0.40 8.28
CA ILE A 145 -15.30 0.79 8.26
C ILE A 145 -15.68 1.36 6.89
N SER A 146 -14.84 2.23 6.33
CA SER A 146 -15.04 2.82 5.01
C SER A 146 -15.15 1.76 3.90
N LEU A 147 -14.18 0.83 3.84
CA LEU A 147 -14.19 -0.28 2.88
C LEU A 147 -15.41 -1.20 3.09
N ARG A 148 -15.75 -1.52 4.33
CA ARG A 148 -16.93 -2.34 4.67
C ARG A 148 -18.22 -1.66 4.21
N ASN A 149 -18.37 -0.35 4.46
CA ASN A 149 -19.56 0.40 4.08
C ASN A 149 -19.73 0.45 2.57
N MET A 150 -18.64 0.63 1.83
CA MET A 150 -18.65 0.52 0.37
C MET A 150 -19.18 -0.84 -0.06
N ILE A 151 -18.62 -1.94 0.46
CA ILE A 151 -18.98 -3.30 0.02
C ILE A 151 -20.42 -3.68 0.40
N TYR A 152 -20.81 -3.45 1.65
CA TYR A 152 -22.02 -4.04 2.23
C TYR A 152 -23.20 -3.08 2.39
N ASN A 153 -22.96 -1.76 2.50
CA ASN A 153 -24.01 -0.81 2.87
C ASN A 153 -24.43 0.13 1.74
N HIS A 154 -23.52 0.47 0.81
CA HIS A 154 -23.76 1.56 -0.16
C HIS A 154 -23.87 1.12 -1.63
N THR A 155 -23.24 0.00 -2.03
CA THR A 155 -23.06 -0.31 -3.47
C THR A 155 -23.57 -1.69 -3.90
N GLY A 156 -24.12 -2.49 -2.96
CA GLY A 156 -24.61 -3.83 -3.27
C GLY A 156 -23.50 -4.76 -3.79
N LEU A 157 -22.24 -4.53 -3.40
CA LEU A 157 -21.07 -5.27 -3.87
C LEU A 157 -20.79 -6.52 -3.01
N GLN A 158 -21.64 -6.84 -2.04
CA GLN A 158 -21.55 -8.10 -1.30
C GLN A 158 -21.46 -9.31 -2.25
N PHE A 159 -20.54 -10.22 -1.95
CA PHE A 159 -20.24 -11.41 -2.75
C PHE A 159 -19.73 -11.17 -4.18
N ARG A 160 -19.46 -9.91 -4.55
CA ARG A 160 -18.89 -9.53 -5.85
C ARG A 160 -17.89 -8.39 -5.76
N THR A 161 -17.20 -8.28 -4.63
CA THR A 161 -16.23 -7.23 -4.34
C THR A 161 -15.28 -7.02 -5.52
N PRO A 162 -15.14 -5.79 -6.04
CA PRO A 162 -14.39 -5.51 -7.26
C PRO A 162 -12.89 -5.36 -7.00
N ALA A 163 -12.13 -5.25 -8.08
CA ALA A 163 -10.71 -4.90 -8.01
C ALA A 163 -10.51 -3.46 -7.51
N ALA A 164 -11.39 -2.55 -7.94
CA ALA A 164 -11.24 -1.13 -7.73
C ALA A 164 -12.58 -0.39 -7.74
N TRP A 165 -12.61 0.79 -7.11
CA TRP A 165 -13.68 1.78 -7.23
C TRP A 165 -13.14 3.23 -7.13
N ASP A 166 -13.97 4.20 -7.52
CA ASP A 166 -13.69 5.63 -7.38
C ASP A 166 -14.69 6.35 -6.44
N SER A 167 -14.54 7.67 -6.31
CA SER A 167 -15.35 8.54 -5.46
C SER A 167 -16.74 8.83 -6.01
N GLU A 168 -17.03 8.43 -7.25
CA GLU A 168 -18.38 8.44 -7.82
C GLU A 168 -19.10 7.10 -7.58
N GLY A 169 -18.43 6.13 -6.94
CA GLY A 169 -18.96 4.79 -6.70
C GLY A 169 -18.92 3.89 -7.93
N ARG A 170 -18.26 4.31 -9.02
CA ARG A 170 -18.01 3.45 -10.18
C ARG A 170 -16.99 2.39 -9.77
N PHE A 171 -17.16 1.17 -10.28
CA PHE A 171 -16.28 0.05 -9.94
C PHE A 171 -15.83 -0.72 -11.18
N ARG A 172 -14.72 -1.46 -11.03
CA ARG A 172 -14.11 -2.24 -12.12
C ARG A 172 -13.72 -3.65 -11.69
N ALA A 173 -13.96 -4.61 -12.58
CA ALA A 173 -13.66 -6.03 -12.39
C ALA A 173 -14.26 -6.60 -11.09
N PRO A 174 -15.60 -6.77 -11.00
CA PRO A 174 -16.27 -7.43 -9.87
C PRO A 174 -15.80 -8.88 -9.72
N LEU A 175 -16.13 -9.52 -8.59
CA LEU A 175 -15.71 -10.90 -8.27
C LEU A 175 -14.18 -11.06 -8.28
N ASN A 176 -13.47 -10.08 -7.72
CA ASN A 176 -12.01 -10.06 -7.78
C ASN A 176 -11.38 -10.83 -6.61
N MET A 177 -10.19 -11.40 -6.84
CA MET A 177 -9.43 -12.12 -5.82
C MET A 177 -8.68 -11.20 -4.85
N ARG A 178 -8.23 -10.03 -5.31
CA ARG A 178 -7.39 -9.12 -4.50
C ARG A 178 -7.99 -8.71 -3.15
N PRO A 179 -9.32 -8.46 -3.01
CA PRO A 179 -9.94 -8.16 -1.72
C PRO A 179 -9.78 -9.24 -0.64
N LEU A 180 -9.39 -10.47 -0.98
CA LEU A 180 -9.06 -11.50 0.01
C LEU A 180 -7.83 -11.13 0.87
N SER A 181 -7.08 -10.08 0.51
CA SER A 181 -6.04 -9.52 1.37
C SER A 181 -6.53 -9.00 2.73
N VAL A 182 -7.86 -8.88 2.93
CA VAL A 182 -8.47 -8.65 4.25
C VAL A 182 -7.97 -9.65 5.32
N TRP A 183 -7.60 -10.88 4.91
CA TRP A 183 -7.06 -11.93 5.79
C TRP A 183 -5.60 -11.70 6.24
N LEU A 184 -4.96 -10.60 5.82
CA LEU A 184 -3.65 -10.20 6.34
C LEU A 184 -3.75 -9.43 7.67
N MET A 185 -4.95 -8.98 8.05
CA MET A 185 -5.23 -8.42 9.37
C MET A 185 -5.28 -9.52 10.42
#